data_AF-A0AAV3PGR9-F1
#
_entry.id   AF-A0AAV3PGR9-F1
#
_cell.length_a   1.000
_cell.length_b   1.000
_cell.length_c   1.000
_cell.angle_alpha   90.00
_cell.angle_beta   90.00
_cell.angle_gamma   90.00
#
_symmetry.space_group_name_H-M   'P 1'
#
loop_
_entity.id
_entity.type
_entity.pdbx_description
1 polymer ?
#
loop_
_entity_poly.entity_id
_entity_poly.type
_entity_poly.pdbx_seq_one_letter_code
_entity_poly.pdbx_strand_id
1 'polypeptide(L)'
;MATSDSNLLTREFINYKNNNLANSSYTNSTSEYVDEDGMRKQQDLLLPIANVGRIIKQNLPPNAKVSKEAKETIQECVSEFISFVTGEASDKCKKEKRKTVSGDDICWALENLGFDDFTEPLRRYLNRFREFECDKNQIIMSKNEN
;
A
#
# COMPACT_ATOMS: atom_id res chain seq x y z
N MET A 1 -16.63 -15.83 -26.45
CA MET A 1 -17.23 -16.25 -25.17
C MET A 1 -16.08 -16.67 -24.26
N ALA A 2 -15.40 -15.71 -23.64
CA ALA A 2 -14.37 -15.99 -22.65
C ALA A 2 -15.06 -15.97 -21.29
N THR A 3 -15.23 -17.12 -20.67
CA THR A 3 -15.57 -17.19 -19.26
C THR A 3 -14.37 -16.61 -18.51
N SER A 4 -14.51 -15.38 -18.01
CA SER A 4 -13.59 -14.78 -17.06
C SER A 4 -13.61 -15.63 -15.80
N ASP A 5 -12.72 -16.63 -15.75
CA ASP A 5 -12.52 -17.45 -14.55
C ASP A 5 -11.93 -16.53 -13.47
N SER A 6 -12.78 -16.08 -12.54
CA SER A 6 -12.37 -15.37 -11.32
C SER A 6 -11.31 -16.14 -10.52
N ASN A 7 -11.22 -17.45 -10.75
CA ASN A 7 -10.20 -18.34 -10.22
C ASN A 7 -8.80 -18.10 -10.82
N LEU A 8 -8.69 -17.61 -12.06
CA LEU A 8 -7.39 -17.35 -12.70
C LEU A 8 -6.73 -16.11 -12.12
N LEU A 9 -7.48 -15.01 -11.96
CA LEU A 9 -7.01 -13.81 -11.26
C LEU A 9 -6.62 -14.12 -9.83
N THR A 10 -7.45 -14.87 -9.09
CA THR A 10 -7.13 -15.31 -7.73
C THR A 10 -5.85 -16.15 -7.69
N ARG A 11 -5.66 -17.05 -8.67
CA ARG A 11 -4.45 -17.88 -8.79
C ARG A 11 -3.21 -17.07 -9.17
N GLU A 12 -3.33 -16.10 -10.06
CA GLU A 12 -2.23 -15.18 -10.41
C GLU A 12 -1.86 -14.30 -9.22
N PHE A 13 -2.84 -13.83 -8.44
CA PHE A 13 -2.62 -13.10 -7.20
C PHE A 13 -1.91 -13.95 -6.15
N ILE A 14 -2.34 -15.21 -5.98
CA ILE A 14 -1.69 -16.17 -5.06
C ILE A 14 -0.27 -16.53 -5.53
N ASN A 15 -0.07 -16.76 -6.82
CA ASN A 15 1.26 -17.05 -7.37
C ASN A 15 2.19 -15.84 -7.28
N TYR A 16 1.67 -14.63 -7.50
CA TYR A 16 2.41 -13.40 -7.29
C TYR A 16 2.83 -13.26 -5.82
N LYS A 17 1.88 -13.51 -4.89
CA LYS A 17 2.11 -13.53 -3.45
C LYS A 17 3.20 -14.54 -3.09
N ASN A 18 3.13 -15.77 -3.59
CA ASN A 18 4.11 -16.83 -3.29
C ASN A 18 5.51 -16.54 -3.86
N ASN A 19 5.62 -15.92 -5.03
CA ASN A 19 6.92 -15.67 -5.67
C ASN A 19 7.65 -14.42 -5.15
N ASN A 20 6.93 -13.37 -4.72
CA ASN A 20 7.55 -12.12 -4.25
C ASN A 20 7.65 -11.98 -2.73
N LEU A 21 6.93 -12.79 -1.93
CA LEU A 21 7.07 -12.81 -0.47
C LEU A 21 8.37 -13.48 0.01
N ALA A 22 8.99 -14.37 -0.78
CA ALA A 22 10.21 -15.07 -0.36
C ALA A 22 11.42 -14.15 -0.05
N ASN A 23 11.35 -12.86 -0.44
CA ASN A 23 12.42 -11.88 -0.23
C ASN A 23 12.07 -10.75 0.77
N SER A 24 10.87 -10.76 1.37
CA SER A 24 10.50 -9.83 2.43
C SER A 24 10.68 -10.52 3.79
N SER A 25 11.41 -9.88 4.71
CA SER A 25 11.73 -10.40 6.05
C SER A 25 10.51 -10.58 6.98
N TYR A 26 9.29 -10.58 6.44
CA TYR A 26 8.03 -10.74 7.18
C TYR A 26 7.19 -11.95 6.73
N THR A 27 7.68 -12.78 5.81
CA THR A 27 6.92 -13.98 5.39
C THR A 27 7.81 -15.20 5.35
N ASN A 28 8.09 -15.71 6.54
CA ASN A 28 8.34 -17.13 6.75
C ASN A 28 7.44 -17.57 7.91
N SER A 29 6.13 -17.62 7.68
CA SER A 29 5.19 -18.36 8.55
C SER A 29 3.92 -18.73 7.78
N THR A 30 4.06 -19.38 6.63
CA THR A 30 3.15 -20.51 6.31
C THR A 30 3.62 -21.70 7.14
N SER A 31 3.40 -21.59 8.45
CA SER A 31 3.40 -22.69 9.39
C SER A 31 2.27 -22.39 10.35
N GLU A 32 1.39 -23.36 10.52
CA GLU A 32 0.53 -23.44 11.69
C GLU A 32 1.38 -23.12 12.94
N TYR A 33 0.78 -22.40 13.91
CA TYR A 33 1.40 -21.78 15.11
C TYR A 33 1.94 -20.35 14.93
N VAL A 34 1.03 -19.38 14.86
CA VAL A 34 1.34 -17.98 15.21
C VAL A 34 1.25 -17.86 16.73
N ASP A 35 2.38 -17.63 17.39
CA ASP A 35 2.46 -17.35 18.82
C ASP A 35 1.71 -16.04 19.15
N GLU A 36 1.27 -15.89 20.40
CA GLU A 36 0.50 -14.73 20.87
C GLU A 36 1.23 -13.39 20.62
N ASP A 37 2.57 -13.41 20.65
CA ASP A 37 3.42 -12.26 20.30
C ASP A 37 3.37 -11.91 18.81
N GLY A 38 3.29 -12.91 17.92
CA GLY A 38 3.14 -12.72 16.47
C GLY A 38 1.77 -12.13 16.10
N MET A 39 0.70 -12.58 16.77
CA MET A 39 -0.65 -12.01 16.61
C MET A 39 -0.71 -10.54 17.03
N ARG A 40 -0.06 -10.17 18.14
CA ARG A 40 0.01 -8.77 18.62
C ARG A 40 0.77 -7.88 17.64
N LYS A 41 1.91 -8.36 17.13
CA LYS A 41 2.69 -7.65 16.09
C LYS A 41 1.90 -7.46 14.80
N GLN A 42 1.10 -8.44 14.40
CA GLN A 42 0.24 -8.30 13.22
C GLN A 42 -0.81 -7.20 13.41
N GLN A 43 -1.39 -7.08 14.62
CA GLN A 43 -2.34 -6.02 14.95
C GLN A 43 -1.70 -4.62 14.95
N ASP A 44 -0.44 -4.48 15.34
CA ASP A 44 0.29 -3.21 15.29
C ASP A 44 0.51 -2.69 13.85
N LEU A 45 0.46 -3.59 12.85
CA LEU A 45 0.59 -3.27 11.42
C LEU A 45 -0.74 -2.92 10.74
N LEU A 46 -1.86 -3.06 11.45
CA LEU A 46 -3.18 -2.76 10.92
C LEU A 46 -3.50 -1.27 11.04
N LEU A 47 -4.12 -0.71 10.00
CA LEU A 47 -4.66 0.64 10.09
C LEU A 47 -5.81 0.70 11.10
N PRO A 48 -6.04 1.81 11.81
CA PRO A 48 -7.15 1.91 12.76
C PRO A 48 -8.50 1.58 12.11
N ILE A 49 -9.20 0.59 12.65
CA ILE A 49 -10.48 0.07 12.10
C ILE A 49 -11.53 1.17 11.91
N ALA A 50 -11.52 2.20 12.76
CA ALA A 50 -12.40 3.35 12.66
C ALA A 50 -12.15 4.19 11.40
N ASN A 51 -10.88 4.37 11.03
CA ASN A 51 -10.50 5.12 9.82
C ASN A 51 -10.88 4.35 8.57
N VAL A 52 -10.62 3.03 8.55
CA VAL A 52 -11.07 2.14 7.47
C VAL A 52 -12.58 2.19 7.31
N GLY A 53 -13.33 2.02 8.41
CA GLY A 53 -14.79 2.09 8.42
C GLY A 53 -15.35 3.43 7.93
N ARG A 54 -14.67 4.55 8.22
CA ARG A 54 -15.06 5.88 7.74
C ARG A 54 -14.91 6.00 6.23
N ILE A 55 -13.78 5.55 5.67
CA ILE A 55 -13.52 5.60 4.22
C ILE A 55 -14.50 4.70 3.47
N ILE A 56 -14.78 3.49 3.96
CA ILE A 56 -15.78 2.60 3.36
C ILE A 56 -17.13 3.31 3.30
N LYS A 57 -17.59 3.91 4.41
CA LYS A 57 -18.88 4.62 4.45
C LYS A 57 -18.98 5.82 3.53
N GLN A 58 -17.89 6.55 3.29
CA GLN A 58 -17.88 7.70 2.38
C GLN A 58 -18.23 7.31 0.94
N ASN A 59 -18.02 6.04 0.57
CA ASN A 59 -18.30 5.50 -0.75
C ASN A 59 -19.64 4.74 -0.82
N LEU A 60 -20.48 4.84 0.21
CA LEU A 60 -21.77 4.15 0.30
C LEU A 60 -22.91 5.15 0.56
N PRO A 61 -24.17 4.76 0.28
CA PRO A 61 -25.34 5.58 0.62
C PRO A 61 -25.40 5.91 2.12
N PRO A 62 -26.01 7.05 2.53
CA PRO A 62 -25.98 7.53 3.92
C PRO A 62 -26.46 6.52 4.98
N ASN A 63 -27.43 5.67 4.62
CA ASN A 63 -28.05 4.70 5.52
C ASN A 63 -27.42 3.30 5.44
N ALA A 64 -26.36 3.12 4.65
CA ALA A 64 -25.70 1.84 4.49
C ALA A 64 -25.03 1.39 5.81
N LYS A 65 -25.18 0.09 6.10
CA LYS A 65 -24.50 -0.57 7.22
C LYS A 65 -23.32 -1.38 6.67
N VAL A 66 -22.20 -1.32 7.38
CA VAL A 66 -21.00 -2.11 7.10
C VAL A 66 -20.80 -3.03 8.29
N SER A 67 -20.75 -4.34 8.04
CA SER A 67 -20.56 -5.34 9.09
C SER A 67 -19.18 -5.21 9.74
N LYS A 68 -18.97 -5.89 10.86
CA LYS A 68 -17.67 -5.91 11.54
C LYS A 68 -16.64 -6.63 10.66
N GLU A 69 -17.04 -7.78 10.15
CA GLU A 69 -16.23 -8.69 9.34
C GLU A 69 -15.77 -7.98 8.05
N ALA A 70 -16.64 -7.22 7.40
CA ALA A 70 -16.27 -6.47 6.20
C ALA A 70 -15.21 -5.40 6.48
N LYS A 71 -15.24 -4.76 7.65
CA LYS A 71 -14.21 -3.77 8.03
C LYS A 71 -12.88 -4.46 8.31
N GLU A 72 -12.90 -5.59 9.00
CA GLU A 72 -11.71 -6.38 9.34
C GLU A 72 -11.06 -6.93 8.05
N THR A 73 -11.84 -7.50 7.13
CA THR A 73 -11.32 -7.95 5.83
C THR A 73 -10.69 -6.81 5.04
N ILE A 74 -11.34 -5.65 4.95
CA ILE A 74 -10.75 -4.50 4.23
C ILE A 74 -9.51 -3.95 4.95
N GLN A 75 -9.48 -3.99 6.29
CA GLN A 75 -8.33 -3.59 7.09
C GLN A 75 -7.11 -4.48 6.80
N GLU A 76 -7.31 -5.80 6.70
CA GLU A 76 -6.27 -6.74 6.29
C GLU A 76 -5.82 -6.50 4.84
N CYS A 77 -6.78 -6.37 3.92
CA CYS A 77 -6.49 -6.14 2.50
C CYS A 77 -5.71 -4.85 2.26
N VAL A 78 -6.02 -3.76 2.97
CA VAL A 78 -5.31 -2.48 2.78
C VAL A 78 -3.90 -2.52 3.37
N SER A 79 -3.70 -3.19 4.51
CA SER A 79 -2.35 -3.40 5.06
C SER A 79 -1.50 -4.29 4.13
N GLU A 80 -2.10 -5.32 3.54
CA GLU A 80 -1.44 -6.14 2.52
C GLU A 80 -1.14 -5.32 1.26
N PHE A 81 -2.08 -4.49 0.79
CA PHE A 81 -1.88 -3.62 -0.36
C PHE A 81 -0.68 -2.67 -0.18
N ILE A 82 -0.53 -2.06 1.01
CA ILE A 82 0.62 -1.22 1.33
C ILE A 82 1.91 -2.05 1.23
N SER A 83 1.94 -3.23 1.85
CA SER A 83 3.12 -4.11 1.84
C SER A 83 3.47 -4.57 0.42
N PHE A 84 2.46 -4.86 -0.38
CA PHE A 84 2.59 -5.32 -1.75
C PHE A 84 3.18 -4.22 -2.65
N VAL A 85 2.58 -3.02 -2.68
CA VAL A 85 3.06 -1.90 -3.50
C VAL A 85 4.44 -1.44 -3.06
N THR A 86 4.68 -1.36 -1.74
CA THR A 86 6.00 -0.95 -1.22
C THR A 86 7.08 -1.99 -1.47
N GLY A 87 6.73 -3.29 -1.47
CA GLY A 87 7.63 -4.37 -1.87
C GLY A 87 8.10 -4.21 -3.31
N GLU A 88 7.16 -4.02 -4.24
CA GLU A 88 7.47 -3.84 -5.67
C GLU A 88 8.34 -2.58 -5.93
N ALA A 89 7.99 -1.47 -5.29
CA ALA A 89 8.78 -0.24 -5.36
C ALA A 89 10.19 -0.41 -4.76
N SER A 90 10.31 -1.15 -3.67
CA SER A 90 11.58 -1.47 -3.01
C SER A 90 12.48 -2.30 -3.93
N ASP A 91 11.91 -3.28 -4.63
CA ASP A 91 12.67 -4.14 -5.53
C ASP A 91 13.18 -3.38 -6.75
N LYS A 92 12.39 -2.48 -7.33
CA LYS A 92 12.90 -1.53 -8.34
C LYS A 92 14.03 -0.66 -7.80
N CYS A 93 13.83 -0.04 -6.64
CA CYS A 93 14.84 0.81 -6.00
C CYS A 93 16.17 0.07 -5.81
N LYS A 94 16.11 -1.17 -5.32
CA LYS A 94 17.29 -2.04 -5.15
C LYS A 94 17.94 -2.42 -6.48
N LYS A 95 17.15 -2.77 -7.51
CA LYS A 95 17.66 -3.06 -8.87
C LYS A 95 18.42 -1.86 -9.45
N GLU A 96 17.98 -0.64 -9.14
CA GLU A 96 18.67 0.61 -9.50
C GLU A 96 19.83 0.99 -8.56
N LYS A 97 20.23 0.11 -7.64
CA LYS A 97 21.30 0.32 -6.65
C LYS A 97 21.07 1.51 -5.72
N ARG A 98 19.82 1.92 -5.51
CA ARG A 98 19.43 2.95 -4.55
C ARG A 98 19.04 2.32 -3.21
N LYS A 99 19.33 3.04 -2.12
CA LYS A 99 18.97 2.62 -0.74
C LYS A 99 17.68 3.24 -0.22
N THR A 100 17.14 4.22 -0.93
CA THR A 100 15.97 5.01 -0.52
C THR A 100 14.91 4.94 -1.60
N VAL A 101 13.75 4.41 -1.23
CA VAL A 101 12.56 4.38 -2.08
C VAL A 101 12.03 5.81 -2.22
N SER A 102 11.78 6.23 -3.44
CA SER A 102 11.27 7.55 -3.80
C SER A 102 9.78 7.50 -4.16
N GLY A 103 9.12 8.66 -4.24
CA GLY A 103 7.73 8.74 -4.72
C GLY A 103 7.55 8.26 -6.17
N ASP A 104 8.58 8.39 -7.01
CA ASP A 104 8.54 7.92 -8.40
C ASP A 104 8.58 6.38 -8.47
N ASP A 105 9.19 5.72 -7.48
CA ASP A 105 9.17 4.25 -7.37
C ASP A 105 7.77 3.74 -7.06
N ILE A 106 7.03 4.45 -6.20
CA ILE A 106 5.64 4.12 -5.88
C ILE A 106 4.74 4.30 -7.10
N CYS A 107 4.89 5.41 -7.83
CA CYS A 107 4.11 5.64 -9.05
C CYS A 107 4.38 4.56 -10.10
N TRP A 108 5.65 4.18 -10.28
CA TRP A 108 6.01 3.10 -11.18
C TRP A 108 5.47 1.74 -10.72
N ALA A 109 5.53 1.44 -9.41
CA ALA A 109 5.03 0.18 -8.90
C ALA A 109 3.53 0.04 -9.15
N LEU A 110 2.74 1.10 -8.92
CA LEU A 110 1.31 1.07 -9.21
C LEU A 110 1.02 0.82 -10.69
N GLU A 111 1.76 1.46 -11.60
CA GLU A 111 1.68 1.23 -13.04
C GLU A 111 2.01 -0.23 -13.40
N ASN A 112 3.13 -0.75 -12.88
CA ASN A 112 3.59 -2.12 -13.14
C ASN A 112 2.63 -3.19 -12.60
N LEU A 113 1.90 -2.87 -11.53
CA LEU A 113 0.91 -3.75 -10.91
C LEU A 113 -0.49 -3.64 -11.53
N GLY A 114 -0.67 -2.81 -12.57
CA GLY A 114 -1.94 -2.64 -13.29
C GLY A 114 -2.93 -1.69 -12.61
N PHE A 115 -2.43 -0.79 -11.76
CA PHE A 115 -3.21 0.26 -11.10
C PHE A 115 -3.04 1.63 -11.79
N ASP A 116 -2.99 1.63 -13.12
CA ASP A 116 -2.65 2.79 -13.95
C ASP A 116 -3.55 4.00 -13.65
N ASP A 117 -4.84 3.77 -13.37
CA ASP A 117 -5.82 4.80 -13.04
C ASP A 117 -5.46 5.63 -11.80
N PHE A 118 -4.63 5.11 -10.90
CA PHE A 118 -4.16 5.85 -9.72
C PHE A 118 -2.86 6.63 -9.97
N THR A 119 -2.12 6.31 -11.03
CA THR A 119 -0.77 6.86 -11.25
C THR A 119 -0.80 8.35 -11.58
N GLU A 120 -1.68 8.78 -12.48
CA GLU A 120 -1.77 10.17 -12.93
C GLU A 120 -2.18 11.14 -11.78
N PRO A 121 -3.24 10.85 -11.01
CA PRO A 121 -3.55 11.64 -9.81
C PRO A 121 -2.39 11.68 -8.80
N LEU A 122 -1.70 10.55 -8.60
CA LEU A 122 -0.61 10.45 -7.63
C LEU A 122 0.62 11.24 -8.07
N ARG A 123 1.00 11.20 -9.36
CA ARG A 123 2.09 12.00 -9.92
C ARG A 123 1.82 13.49 -9.77
N ARG A 124 0.58 13.93 -10.02
CA ARG A 124 0.17 15.33 -9.79
C ARG A 124 0.33 15.73 -8.32
N TYR A 125 -0.10 14.87 -7.40
CA TYR A 125 0.07 15.10 -5.96
C TYR A 125 1.56 15.18 -5.59
N LEU A 126 2.38 14.26 -6.08
CA LEU A 126 3.82 14.22 -5.81
C LEU A 126 4.53 15.49 -6.29
N ASN A 127 4.19 15.99 -7.47
CA ASN A 127 4.76 17.24 -7.99
C ASN A 127 4.39 18.42 -7.10
N ARG A 128 3.11 18.55 -6.72
CA ARG A 128 2.66 19.61 -5.81
C ARG A 128 3.31 19.52 -4.43
N PHE A 129 3.53 18.31 -3.92
CA PHE A 129 4.24 18.10 -2.66
C PHE A 129 5.70 18.58 -2.74
N ARG A 130 6.39 18.29 -3.85
CA ARG A 130 7.77 18.74 -4.10
C ARG A 130 7.87 20.27 -4.16
N GLU A 131 6.94 20.93 -4.86
CA GLU A 131 6.86 22.40 -4.92
C GLU A 131 6.69 22.99 -3.51
N PHE A 132 5.74 22.47 -2.73
CA PHE A 132 5.46 22.94 -1.39
C PHE A 132 6.64 22.77 -0.41
N GLU A 133 7.36 21.65 -0.49
CA GLU A 133 8.56 21.45 0.33
C GLU A 133 9.73 22.34 -0.13
N CYS A 134 9.81 22.67 -1.42
CA CYS A 134 10.78 23.64 -1.93
C CYS A 134 10.51 25.05 -1.37
N ASP A 135 9.26 25.50 -1.40
CA ASP A 135 8.84 26.81 -0.90
C ASP A 135 9.10 26.96 0.60
N LYS A 136 8.76 25.94 1.39
CA LYS A 136 9.07 25.92 2.83
C LYS A 136 10.56 26.09 3.11
N ASN A 137 11.41 25.39 2.36
CA ASN A 137 12.85 25.46 2.55
C ASN A 137 13.39 26.86 2.22
N GLN A 138 12.85 27.53 1.21
CA GLN A 138 13.19 28.94 0.92
C GLN A 138 12.76 29.88 2.05
N ILE A 139 11.58 29.69 2.62
CA ILE A 139 11.09 30.49 3.76
C ILE A 139 12.00 30.30 4.99
N ILE A 140 12.40 29.06 5.30
CA ILE A 140 13.29 28.79 6.43
C ILE A 140 14.65 29.45 6.23
N MET A 141 15.22 29.38 5.02
CA MET A 141 16.49 30.05 4.69
C MET A 141 16.39 31.56 4.89
N SER A 142 15.31 32.20 4.42
CA SER A 142 15.11 33.65 4.55
C SER A 142 14.92 34.15 6.00
N LYS A 143 14.51 33.27 6.93
CA LYS A 143 14.36 33.59 8.35
C LYS A 143 15.65 33.45 9.15
N ASN A 144 16.60 32.67 8.68
CA ASN A 144 17.88 32.46 9.36
C ASN A 144 18.93 33.53 9.00
N GLU A 145 18.60 34.43 8.07
CA GLU A 145 19.45 35.54 7.62
C GLU A 145 19.09 36.89 8.27
N ASN A 146 18.12 36.93 9.20
CA ASN A 146 17.72 38.10 10.00
C ASN A 146 17.91 37.84 11.50
#